data_AF-A0A7C6JP98-F1
#
_entry.id   AF-A0A7C6JP98-F1
#
_cell.length_a   1.000
_cell.length_b   1.000
_cell.length_c   1.000
_cell.angle_alpha   90.00
_cell.angle_beta   90.00
_cell.angle_gamma   90.00
#
_symmetry.space_group_name_H-M   'P 1'
#
loop_
_entity.id
_entity.type
_entity.pdbx_description
1 polymer ?
#
loop_
_entity_poly.entity_id
_entity_poly.type
_entity_poly.pdbx_seq_one_letter_code
_entity_poly.pdbx_strand_id
1 'polypeptide(L)'
;MTEQPKQTNWYLLTGIILGLLIGLILSTMIFPAVNRYATPAQLDAIGKDIYREEIALAYAATGSLNRAIDRLMRLEQAQPASILIEQAQRLQAAGGSQQVIDALVLLAERLSGE
;
A
#
# COMPACT_ATOMS: atom_id res chain seq x y z
N MET A 1 7.67 65.75 16.78
CA MET A 1 7.40 64.32 16.64
C MET A 1 8.01 63.86 15.33
N THR A 2 9.15 63.18 15.37
CA THR A 2 9.78 62.61 14.17
C THR A 2 9.28 61.17 14.01
N GLU A 3 8.44 60.93 13.01
CA GLU A 3 7.98 59.57 12.67
C GLU A 3 9.16 58.77 12.11
N GLN A 4 9.47 57.64 12.75
CA GLN A 4 10.51 56.74 12.28
C GLN A 4 10.00 55.96 11.06
N PRO A 5 10.76 55.88 9.95
CA PRO A 5 10.36 55.12 8.79
C PRO A 5 10.25 53.64 9.18
N LYS A 6 9.05 53.07 8.98
CA LYS A 6 8.76 51.67 9.25
C LYS A 6 9.67 50.80 8.37
N GLN A 7 10.76 50.29 8.94
CA GLN A 7 11.63 49.34 8.25
C GLN A 7 10.85 48.06 8.01
N THR A 8 10.40 47.87 6.78
CA THR A 8 9.78 46.63 6.35
C THR A 8 10.86 45.56 6.27
N ASN A 9 10.82 44.61 7.21
CA ASN A 9 11.81 43.53 7.34
C ASN A 9 11.61 42.44 6.27
N TRP A 10 11.91 42.76 5.02
CA TRP A 10 11.74 41.88 3.86
C TRP A 10 12.53 40.58 3.94
N TYR A 11 13.68 40.59 4.64
CA TYR A 11 14.51 39.42 4.86
C TYR A 11 13.83 38.34 5.73
N LEU A 12 12.90 38.71 6.60
CA LEU A 12 12.10 37.75 7.36
C LEU A 12 11.13 37.01 6.44
N LEU A 13 10.51 37.73 5.52
CA LEU A 13 9.58 37.15 4.55
C LEU A 13 10.31 36.17 3.62
N THR A 14 11.47 36.56 3.09
CA THR A 14 12.25 35.68 2.21
C THR A 14 12.79 34.46 2.95
N GLY A 15 13.20 34.61 4.21
CA GLY A 15 13.61 33.49 5.06
C GLY A 15 12.48 32.47 5.28
N ILE A 16 11.25 32.93 5.53
CA ILE A 16 10.08 32.06 5.68
C ILE A 16 9.77 31.32 4.38
N ILE A 17 9.73 32.03 3.25
CA ILE A 17 9.46 31.43 1.95
C ILE A 17 10.52 30.38 1.62
N LEU A 18 11.80 30.71 1.80
CA LEU A 18 12.90 29.80 1.53
C LEU A 18 12.85 28.57 2.45
N GLY A 19 12.58 28.76 3.74
CA GLY A 19 12.42 27.68 4.70
C GLY A 19 11.26 26.75 4.36
N LEU A 20 10.11 27.30 3.94
CA LEU A 20 8.96 26.51 3.50
C LEU A 20 9.27 25.70 2.23
N LEU A 21 9.93 26.31 1.25
CA LEU A 21 10.32 25.62 0.01
C LEU A 21 11.28 24.47 0.30
N ILE A 22 12.32 24.72 1.09
CA ILE A 22 13.28 23.69 1.48
C ILE A 22 12.59 22.60 2.29
N GLY A 23 11.79 22.97 3.30
CA GLY A 23 11.06 22.01 4.14
C GLY A 23 10.12 21.12 3.34
N LEU A 24 9.42 21.67 2.34
CA LEU A 24 8.54 20.90 1.47
C LEU A 24 9.31 19.91 0.59
N ILE A 25 10.42 20.33 -0.02
CA ILE A 25 11.28 19.45 -0.81
C ILE A 25 11.82 18.30 0.04
N LEU A 26 12.35 18.61 1.23
CA LEU A 26 12.87 17.62 2.16
C LEU A 26 11.78 16.61 2.58
N SER A 27 10.60 17.11 2.94
CA SER A 27 9.49 16.27 3.40
C SER A 27 8.85 15.40 2.31
N THR A 28 8.96 15.77 1.04
CA THR A 28 8.27 15.06 -0.04
C THR A 28 9.21 14.18 -0.87
N MET A 29 10.43 14.64 -1.15
CA MET A 29 11.36 13.91 -2.01
C MET A 29 12.41 13.12 -1.25
N ILE A 30 12.82 13.59 -0.07
CA ILE A 30 13.88 12.91 0.72
C ILE A 30 13.27 12.02 1.80
N PHE A 31 12.24 12.50 2.51
CA PHE A 31 11.58 11.78 3.59
C PHE A 31 10.06 11.70 3.38
N PRO A 32 9.58 11.04 2.31
CA PRO A 32 8.15 10.91 2.08
C PRO A 32 7.46 10.28 3.29
N ALA A 33 6.34 10.86 3.71
CA ALA A 33 5.55 10.34 4.81
C ALA A 33 5.01 8.95 4.45
N VAL A 34 5.55 7.91 5.07
CA VAL A 34 5.01 6.55 4.95
C VAL A 34 3.85 6.43 5.94
N ASN A 35 2.64 6.16 5.45
CA ASN A 35 1.46 5.94 6.30
C ASN A 35 1.70 4.73 7.21
N ARG A 36 2.09 4.97 8.48
CA ARG A 36 2.35 3.92 9.48
C ARG A 36 1.10 3.11 9.88
N TYR A 37 -0.09 3.58 9.53
CA TYR A 37 -1.38 2.93 9.82
C TYR A 37 -2.20 2.80 8.54
N ALA A 38 -1.66 2.13 7.53
CA ALA A 38 -2.45 1.75 6.35
C ALA A 38 -3.38 0.59 6.72
N THR A 39 -4.68 0.73 6.47
CA THR A 39 -5.58 -0.44 6.45
C THR A 39 -5.19 -1.35 5.29
N PRO A 40 -5.55 -2.65 5.30
CA PRO A 40 -5.26 -3.54 4.16
C PRO A 40 -5.76 -2.99 2.81
N ALA A 41 -6.89 -2.27 2.80
CA ALA A 41 -7.42 -1.60 1.62
C ALA A 41 -6.53 -0.46 1.09
N GLN A 42 -5.76 0.19 1.96
CA GLN A 42 -4.88 1.33 1.64
C GLN A 42 -3.47 0.91 1.21
N LEU A 43 -3.16 -0.39 1.24
CA LEU A 43 -1.88 -0.90 0.73
C LEU A 43 -1.71 -0.55 -0.75
N ASP A 44 -0.47 -0.31 -1.15
CA ASP A 44 -0.12 -0.19 -2.57
C ASP A 44 -0.28 -1.54 -3.29
N ALA A 45 -0.10 -1.56 -4.61
CA ALA A 45 -0.31 -2.78 -5.40
C ALA A 45 0.59 -3.94 -4.91
N ILE A 46 1.87 -3.66 -4.61
CA ILE A 46 2.83 -4.67 -4.14
C ILE A 46 2.43 -5.16 -2.73
N GLY A 47 2.06 -4.26 -1.82
CA GLY A 47 1.60 -4.65 -0.49
C GLY A 47 0.32 -5.49 -0.51
N LYS A 48 -0.61 -5.19 -1.43
CA LYS A 48 -1.81 -6.03 -1.63
C LYS A 48 -1.48 -7.40 -2.18
N ASP A 49 -0.52 -7.50 -3.09
CA ASP A 49 -0.02 -8.78 -3.63
C ASP A 49 0.55 -9.64 -2.48
N ILE A 50 1.48 -9.10 -1.69
CA ILE A 50 2.07 -9.81 -0.53
C ILE A 50 1.00 -10.23 0.48
N TYR A 51 0.06 -9.34 0.81
CA TYR A 51 -0.99 -9.66 1.79
C TYR A 51 -1.91 -10.79 1.30
N ARG A 52 -2.18 -10.89 -0.01
CA ARG A 52 -2.96 -12.00 -0.60
C ARG A 52 -2.20 -13.32 -0.58
N GLU A 53 -0.88 -13.29 -0.80
CA GLU A 53 -0.01 -14.46 -0.69
C GLU A 53 -0.05 -15.05 0.72
N GLU A 54 0.08 -14.19 1.75
CA GLU A 54 0.01 -14.62 3.15
C GLU A 54 -1.37 -15.20 3.52
N ILE A 55 -2.45 -14.63 2.99
CA ILE A 55 -3.79 -15.19 3.18
C ILE A 55 -3.89 -16.58 2.53
N ALA A 56 -3.41 -16.72 1.29
CA ALA A 56 -3.46 -17.96 0.54
C ALA A 56 -2.63 -19.06 1.21
N LEU A 57 -1.41 -18.76 1.66
CA LEU A 57 -0.56 -19.68 2.40
C LEU A 57 -1.20 -20.10 3.73
N ALA A 58 -1.76 -19.15 4.47
CA ALA A 58 -2.45 -19.45 5.72
C ALA A 58 -3.69 -20.33 5.49
N TYR A 59 -4.42 -20.11 4.39
CA TYR A 59 -5.52 -20.98 3.99
C TYR A 59 -5.02 -22.38 3.64
N ALA A 60 -4.00 -22.51 2.80
CA ALA A 60 -3.42 -23.80 2.42
C ALA A 60 -2.95 -24.61 3.65
N ALA A 61 -2.43 -23.94 4.68
CA ALA A 61 -2.01 -24.59 5.92
C ALA A 61 -3.16 -24.96 6.88
N THR A 62 -4.30 -24.24 6.84
CA THR A 62 -5.36 -24.37 7.87
C THR A 62 -6.71 -24.84 7.35
N GLY A 63 -6.97 -24.77 6.05
CA GLY A 63 -8.27 -25.01 5.42
C GLY A 63 -9.38 -24.02 5.81
N SER A 64 -9.05 -22.96 6.56
CA SER A 64 -10.05 -22.03 7.12
C SER A 64 -10.56 -21.00 6.10
N LEU A 65 -11.46 -21.43 5.20
CA LEU A 65 -11.97 -20.59 4.12
C LEU A 65 -12.65 -19.31 4.62
N ASN A 66 -13.54 -19.40 5.61
CA ASN A 66 -14.24 -18.22 6.17
C ASN A 66 -13.25 -17.16 6.64
N ARG A 67 -12.16 -17.58 7.30
CA ARG A 67 -11.11 -16.67 7.77
C ARG A 67 -10.33 -16.05 6.61
N ALA A 68 -10.13 -16.79 5.52
CA ALA A 68 -9.51 -16.27 4.32
C ALA A 68 -10.40 -15.21 3.64
N ILE A 69 -11.71 -15.49 3.51
CA ILE A 69 -12.71 -14.56 2.98
C ILE A 69 -12.75 -13.26 3.80
N ASP A 70 -12.88 -13.36 5.13
CA ASP A 70 -12.92 -12.18 6.02
C ASP A 70 -11.69 -11.28 5.82
N ARG A 71 -10.51 -11.88 5.60
CA ARG A 71 -9.27 -11.14 5.38
C ARG A 71 -9.19 -10.52 3.99
N LEU A 72 -9.65 -11.24 2.96
CA LEU A 72 -9.72 -10.74 1.59
C LEU A 72 -10.70 -9.57 1.47
N MET A 73 -11.83 -9.62 2.18
CA MET A 73 -12.81 -8.52 2.19
C MET A 73 -12.22 -7.21 2.71
N ARG A 74 -11.23 -7.25 3.62
CA ARG A 74 -10.53 -6.04 4.11
C ARG A 74 -9.66 -5.36 3.05
N LEU A 75 -9.38 -6.01 1.93
CA LEU A 75 -8.70 -5.39 0.79
C LEU A 75 -9.64 -4.54 -0.06
N GLU A 76 -10.97 -4.70 0.11
CA GLU A 76 -12.02 -4.00 -0.62
C GLU A 76 -11.90 -4.15 -2.15
N GLN A 77 -11.37 -5.29 -2.60
CA GLN A 77 -11.18 -5.59 -4.02
C GLN A 77 -12.37 -6.41 -4.53
N ALA A 78 -12.93 -5.98 -5.67
CA ALA A 78 -13.95 -6.73 -6.36
C ALA A 78 -13.35 -8.03 -6.95
N GLN A 79 -14.14 -9.11 -6.95
CA GLN A 79 -13.77 -10.39 -7.59
C GLN A 79 -12.44 -10.98 -7.11
N PRO A 80 -12.31 -11.32 -5.81
CA PRO A 80 -11.06 -11.81 -5.24
C PRO A 80 -10.51 -13.06 -5.95
N ALA A 81 -11.36 -13.95 -6.44
CA ALA A 81 -10.92 -15.15 -7.15
C ALA A 81 -10.14 -14.84 -8.43
N SER A 82 -10.66 -13.95 -9.29
CA SER A 82 -10.01 -13.53 -10.53
C SER A 82 -8.64 -12.88 -10.25
N ILE A 83 -8.59 -12.01 -9.24
CA ILE A 83 -7.37 -11.31 -8.84
C ILE A 83 -6.28 -12.28 -8.33
N LEU A 84 -6.67 -13.33 -7.62
CA LEU A 84 -5.74 -14.37 -7.16
C LEU A 84 -5.17 -15.18 -8.33
N ILE A 85 -5.99 -15.55 -9.32
CA ILE A 85 -5.53 -16.23 -10.54
C ILE A 85 -4.55 -15.36 -11.32
N GLU A 86 -4.91 -14.08 -11.55
CA GLU A 86 -4.04 -13.15 -12.26
C GLU A 86 -2.69 -12.95 -11.54
N GLN A 87 -2.69 -12.87 -10.21
CA GLN A 87 -1.44 -12.80 -9.45
C GLN A 87 -0.61 -14.08 -9.59
N ALA A 88 -1.23 -15.25 -9.47
CA ALA A 88 -0.53 -16.52 -9.62
C ALA A 88 0.15 -16.62 -11.00
N GLN A 89 -0.53 -16.19 -12.06
CA GLN A 89 0.04 -16.14 -13.42
C GLN A 89 1.22 -15.16 -13.52
N ARG A 90 1.10 -13.95 -12.96
CA ARG A 90 2.22 -12.98 -12.93
C ARG A 90 3.41 -13.53 -12.17
N LEU A 91 3.17 -14.16 -11.01
CA LEU A 91 4.20 -14.74 -10.16
C LEU A 91 4.89 -15.92 -10.85
N GLN A 92 4.12 -16.76 -11.55
CA GLN A 92 4.66 -17.85 -12.37
C GLN A 92 5.57 -17.33 -13.49
N ALA A 93 5.13 -16.29 -14.21
CA ALA A 93 5.92 -15.68 -15.28
C ALA A 93 7.21 -15.02 -14.77
N ALA A 94 7.20 -14.54 -13.52
CA ALA A 94 8.37 -14.00 -12.85
C ALA A 94 9.30 -15.07 -12.24
N GLY A 95 8.96 -16.36 -12.33
CA GLY A 95 9.73 -17.44 -11.71
C GLY A 95 9.66 -17.44 -10.17
N GLY A 96 8.54 -16.99 -9.62
CA GLY A 96 8.31 -16.93 -8.18
C GLY A 96 8.11 -18.29 -7.50
N SER A 97 7.81 -18.27 -6.21
CA SER A 97 7.67 -19.50 -5.41
C SER A 97 6.48 -20.36 -5.85
N GLN A 98 6.75 -21.61 -6.24
CA GLN A 98 5.71 -22.57 -6.62
C GLN A 98 4.69 -22.79 -5.49
N GLN A 99 5.14 -22.85 -4.24
CA GLN A 99 4.26 -23.02 -3.08
C GLN A 99 3.22 -21.89 -2.98
N VAL A 100 3.63 -20.65 -3.28
CA VAL A 100 2.75 -19.49 -3.24
C VAL A 100 1.78 -19.51 -4.43
N ILE A 101 2.27 -19.86 -5.62
CA ILE A 101 1.47 -20.00 -6.84
C ILE A 101 0.35 -21.03 -6.60
N ASP A 102 0.69 -22.21 -6.10
CA ASP A 102 -0.28 -23.28 -5.83
C ASP A 102 -1.30 -22.85 -4.76
N ALA A 103 -0.86 -22.14 -3.71
CA ALA A 103 -1.75 -21.64 -2.67
C ALA A 103 -2.75 -20.58 -3.20
N LEU A 104 -2.28 -19.67 -4.05
CA LEU A 104 -3.13 -18.65 -4.69
C LEU A 104 -4.19 -19.29 -5.58
N VAL A 105 -3.80 -20.27 -6.41
CA VAL A 105 -4.71 -21.01 -7.29
C VAL A 105 -5.72 -21.80 -6.47
N LEU A 106 -5.27 -22.54 -5.45
CA LEU A 106 -6.14 -23.33 -4.57
C LEU A 106 -7.22 -22.47 -3.89
N LEU A 107 -6.84 -21.30 -3.37
CA LEU A 107 -7.81 -20.39 -2.75
C LEU A 107 -8.78 -19.81 -3.80
N ALA A 108 -8.29 -19.47 -4.99
CA ALA A 108 -9.14 -18.94 -6.06
C ALA A 108 -10.17 -19.97 -6.57
N GLU A 109 -9.77 -21.23 -6.72
CA GLU A 109 -10.66 -22.34 -7.07
C GLU A 109 -11.75 -22.51 -6.02
N ARG A 110 -11.38 -22.47 -4.73
CA ARG A 110 -12.36 -22.61 -3.65
C ARG A 110 -13.36 -21.47 -3.59
N LEU A 111 -12.95 -20.25 -3.97
CA LEU A 111 -13.81 -19.07 -4.04
C LEU A 111 -14.70 -19.05 -5.28
N SER A 112 -14.27 -19.66 -6.39
CA SER A 112 -15.03 -19.76 -7.64
C SER A 112 -16.04 -20.90 -7.66
N GLY A 113 -15.84 -21.90 -6.79
CA GLY A 113 -16.65 -23.12 -6.69
C GLY A 113 -17.77 -23.09 -5.64
N GLU A 114 -18.11 -21.92 -5.08
CA GLU A 114 -19.38 -21.69 -4.36
C GLU A 114 -20.41 -21.03 -5.27
#